data_AF-V4CL64-F1
#
_entry.id   AF-V4CL64-F1
#
_cell.length_a   1.000
_cell.length_b   1.000
_cell.length_c   1.000
_cell.angle_alpha   90.00
_cell.angle_beta   90.00
_cell.angle_gamma   90.00
#
_symmetry.space_group_name_H-M   'P 1'
#
loop_
_entity.id
_entity.type
_entity.pdbx_description
1 polymer ?
#
loop_
_entity_poly.entity_id
_entity_poly.type
_entity_poly.pdbx_seq_one_letter_code
_entity_poly.pdbx_strand_id
1 'polypeptide(L)'
;MSNHRGFMLDSSVVKKIKACDTQKCWEVVRDDLAAEVLGEHMIPIPFLSEADRYDLNGVIMVKRKNVLQKLCRMKNKAVPVDVLQEMIRSDVSIDESFKLTHPVKINTPFSRVTALFGTHNRKAFAIHITGLSQYQLHHLPQDIMVDVTPYFQCVVTWIQYKCTRYFDDFHTKEIYIITKVIYAEDFRLRVIVGNNFKDFRPRYRIPIGFQLTKFKILYRALIGDHQPVEEKIHFRWVKFAKTILPTTILVDRENSK
;
A
#
# COMPACT_ATOMS: atom_id res chain seq x y z
N MET A 1 -23.18 19.98 10.72
CA MET A 1 -24.14 19.74 9.60
C MET A 1 -23.39 19.00 8.50
N SER A 2 -23.66 17.72 8.30
CA SER A 2 -23.01 16.91 7.27
C SER A 2 -23.69 17.15 5.92
N ASN A 3 -22.98 17.81 4.99
CA ASN A 3 -23.43 17.99 3.62
C ASN A 3 -23.48 16.63 2.91
N HIS A 4 -24.66 16.00 2.89
CA HIS A 4 -24.91 14.83 2.04
C HIS A 4 -25.10 15.29 0.59
N ARG A 5 -24.01 15.54 -0.12
CA ARG A 5 -24.05 15.65 -1.58
C ARG A 5 -24.35 14.28 -2.15
N GLY A 6 -25.59 14.05 -2.58
CA GLY A 6 -25.95 12.90 -3.38
C GLY A 6 -25.27 13.01 -4.74
N PHE A 7 -24.12 12.37 -4.90
CA PHE A 7 -23.48 12.22 -6.22
C PHE A 7 -24.20 11.11 -6.99
N MET A 8 -24.75 11.45 -8.15
CA MET A 8 -25.11 10.44 -9.15
C MET A 8 -23.83 9.88 -9.75
N LEU A 9 -23.48 8.63 -9.42
CA LEU A 9 -22.40 7.92 -10.09
C LEU A 9 -22.81 7.54 -11.51
N ASP A 10 -21.85 7.58 -12.43
CA ASP A 10 -21.98 7.01 -13.77
C ASP A 10 -22.47 5.55 -13.69
N SER A 11 -23.48 5.22 -14.50
CA SER A 11 -24.00 3.87 -14.75
C SER A 11 -22.92 2.80 -14.92
N SER A 12 -21.75 3.14 -15.47
CA SER A 12 -20.61 2.25 -15.64
C SER A 12 -20.00 1.80 -14.29
N VAL A 13 -20.02 2.67 -13.29
CA VAL A 13 -19.59 2.40 -11.91
C VAL A 13 -20.61 1.53 -11.18
N VAL A 14 -21.90 1.77 -11.42
CA VAL A 14 -23.02 0.99 -10.86
C VAL A 14 -22.98 -0.48 -11.29
N LYS A 15 -22.53 -0.75 -12.53
CA LYS A 15 -22.35 -2.11 -13.06
C LYS A 15 -21.19 -2.85 -12.38
N LYS A 16 -20.19 -2.13 -11.86
CA LYS A 16 -19.01 -2.74 -11.21
C LYS A 16 -19.34 -3.27 -9.81
N ILE A 17 -20.16 -2.54 -9.05
CA ILE A 17 -20.61 -2.96 -7.70
C ILE A 17 -21.55 -4.16 -7.84
N LYS A 18 -21.02 -5.34 -7.53
CA LYS A 18 -21.75 -6.62 -7.50
C LYS A 18 -21.59 -7.22 -6.11
N ALA A 19 -22.61 -7.91 -5.58
CA ALA A 19 -22.54 -8.75 -4.38
C ALA A 19 -21.82 -8.11 -3.16
N CYS A 20 -22.30 -6.97 -2.65
CA CYS A 20 -21.76 -6.27 -1.47
C CYS A 20 -20.22 -6.20 -1.41
N ASP A 21 -19.55 -6.00 -2.56
CA ASP A 21 -18.10 -6.01 -2.68
C ASP A 21 -17.48 -4.69 -2.19
N THR A 22 -16.97 -4.71 -0.96
CA THR A 22 -16.35 -3.56 -0.29
C THR A 22 -15.11 -3.05 -1.02
N GLN A 23 -14.31 -3.93 -1.65
CA GLN A 23 -13.12 -3.52 -2.38
C GLN A 23 -13.48 -2.71 -3.63
N LYS A 24 -14.53 -3.08 -4.35
CA LYS A 24 -14.99 -2.30 -5.50
C LYS A 24 -15.60 -0.97 -5.09
N CYS A 25 -16.34 -0.93 -3.99
CA CYS A 25 -16.84 0.34 -3.46
C CYS A 25 -15.68 1.27 -3.06
N TRP A 26 -14.63 0.72 -2.45
CA TRP A 26 -13.41 1.47 -2.15
C TRP A 26 -12.74 2.05 -3.39
N GLU A 27 -12.59 1.25 -4.46
CA GLU A 27 -12.01 1.72 -5.73
C GLU A 27 -12.75 2.93 -6.33
N VAL A 28 -14.05 3.08 -6.03
CA VAL A 28 -14.86 4.21 -6.48
C VAL A 28 -14.59 5.48 -5.67
N VAL A 29 -14.47 5.35 -4.35
CA VAL A 29 -14.38 6.52 -3.44
C VAL A 29 -12.96 6.93 -3.10
N ARG A 30 -11.96 6.07 -3.31
CA ARG A 30 -10.59 6.35 -2.86
C ARG A 30 -9.94 7.50 -3.62
N ASP A 31 -10.35 7.73 -4.87
CA ASP A 31 -9.83 8.84 -5.67
C ASP A 31 -10.42 10.18 -5.18
N ASP A 32 -11.69 10.18 -4.76
CA ASP A 32 -12.32 11.31 -4.07
C ASP A 32 -11.64 11.60 -2.73
N LEU A 33 -11.37 10.56 -1.94
CA LEU A 33 -10.61 10.68 -0.69
C LEU A 33 -9.23 11.29 -0.95
N ALA A 34 -8.55 10.85 -2.01
CA ALA A 34 -7.24 11.38 -2.36
C ALA A 34 -7.30 12.88 -2.66
N ALA A 35 -8.32 13.31 -3.41
CA ALA A 35 -8.52 14.71 -3.76
C ALA A 35 -8.93 15.60 -2.57
N GLU A 36 -9.74 15.07 -1.64
CA GLU A 36 -10.32 15.87 -0.54
C GLU A 36 -9.46 15.87 0.73
N VAL A 37 -8.64 14.84 0.96
CA VAL A 37 -8.01 14.59 2.26
C VAL A 37 -6.51 14.33 2.18
N LEU A 38 -6.07 13.48 1.25
CA LEU A 38 -4.69 12.98 1.30
C LEU A 38 -3.68 14.04 0.86
N GLY A 39 -4.09 15.03 0.08
CA GLY A 39 -3.20 16.06 -0.46
C GLY A 39 -2.39 15.57 -1.66
N GLU A 40 -1.50 16.44 -2.15
CA GLU A 40 -0.71 16.15 -3.34
C GLU A 40 0.32 15.04 -3.06
N HIS A 41 0.60 14.20 -4.07
CA HIS A 41 1.59 13.11 -4.03
C HIS A 41 1.26 11.90 -3.13
N MET A 42 0.20 11.96 -2.35
CA MET A 42 -0.26 10.82 -1.57
C MET A 42 -1.01 9.81 -2.44
N ILE A 43 -0.70 8.54 -2.23
CA ILE A 43 -1.30 7.42 -2.93
C ILE A 43 -2.37 6.83 -2.01
N PRO A 44 -3.67 6.82 -2.40
CA PRO A 44 -4.69 6.14 -1.62
C PRO A 44 -4.42 4.64 -1.61
N ILE A 45 -4.77 3.96 -0.52
CA ILE A 45 -4.48 2.53 -0.41
C ILE A 45 -5.12 1.74 -1.57
N PRO A 46 -4.37 0.85 -2.22
CA PRO A 46 -4.90 0.05 -3.31
C PRO A 46 -5.97 -0.95 -2.88
N PHE A 47 -5.76 -1.64 -1.76
CA PHE A 47 -6.60 -2.74 -1.29
C PHE A 47 -6.91 -2.61 0.20
N LEU A 48 -8.19 -2.47 0.55
CA LEU A 48 -8.59 -2.38 1.97
C LEU A 48 -8.29 -3.66 2.75
N SER A 49 -8.40 -4.81 2.09
CA SER A 49 -8.12 -6.12 2.71
C SER A 49 -6.66 -6.34 3.06
N GLU A 50 -5.76 -5.50 2.55
CA GLU A 50 -4.31 -5.57 2.74
C GLU A 50 -3.77 -4.20 3.19
N ALA A 51 -4.62 -3.38 3.83
CA ALA A 51 -4.27 -2.02 4.22
C ALA A 51 -3.04 -2.00 5.14
N ASP A 52 -2.98 -2.94 6.08
CA ASP A 52 -1.86 -3.20 6.99
C ASP A 52 -0.49 -3.37 6.27
N ARG A 53 -0.47 -3.80 5.02
CA ARG A 53 0.77 -3.92 4.23
C ARG A 53 1.29 -2.60 3.66
N TYR A 54 0.52 -1.53 3.78
CA TYR A 54 0.89 -0.19 3.33
C TYR A 54 1.22 0.71 4.53
N ASP A 55 1.83 0.12 5.55
CA ASP A 55 2.25 0.81 6.75
C ASP A 55 3.60 1.54 6.54
N LEU A 56 3.96 2.40 7.49
CA LEU A 56 5.22 3.12 7.50
C LEU A 56 6.39 2.12 7.52
N ASN A 57 7.47 2.43 6.80
CA ASN A 57 8.58 1.51 6.50
C ASN A 57 8.22 0.32 5.62
N GLY A 58 6.97 0.22 5.14
CA GLY A 58 6.59 -0.78 4.16
C GLY A 58 7.39 -0.63 2.86
N VAL A 59 7.90 -1.75 2.36
CA VAL A 59 8.67 -1.83 1.12
C VAL A 59 7.75 -2.24 -0.03
N ILE A 60 7.65 -1.37 -1.02
CA ILE A 60 6.96 -1.61 -2.27
C ILE A 60 7.98 -1.98 -3.34
N MET A 61 7.73 -3.12 -3.99
CA MET A 61 8.51 -3.56 -5.13
C MET A 61 7.75 -3.38 -6.43
N VAL A 62 8.49 -3.02 -7.47
CA VAL A 62 7.95 -2.80 -8.81
C VAL A 62 8.51 -3.82 -9.77
N LYS A 63 7.62 -4.65 -10.34
CA LYS A 63 8.01 -5.70 -11.29
C LYS A 63 8.61 -5.08 -12.54
N ARG A 64 9.76 -5.62 -12.97
CA ARG A 64 10.42 -5.19 -14.20
C ARG A 64 9.55 -5.55 -15.40
N LYS A 65 9.38 -4.59 -16.32
CA LYS A 65 8.75 -4.86 -17.61
C LYS A 65 9.72 -5.59 -18.54
N ASN A 66 9.24 -6.65 -19.16
CA ASN A 66 9.90 -7.23 -20.32
C ASN A 66 9.74 -6.32 -21.55
N VAL A 67 10.49 -6.60 -22.63
CA VAL A 67 10.51 -5.77 -23.85
C VAL A 67 9.10 -5.61 -24.43
N LEU A 68 8.32 -6.69 -24.48
CA LEU A 68 6.94 -6.68 -24.97
C LEU A 68 6.03 -5.76 -24.14
N GLN A 69 6.10 -5.85 -22.81
CA GLN A 69 5.31 -4.99 -21.91
C GLN A 69 5.68 -3.52 -22.03
N LYS A 70 6.95 -3.20 -22.33
CA LYS A 70 7.39 -1.83 -22.64
C LYS A 70 6.80 -1.36 -23.97
N LEU A 71 6.87 -2.19 -25.01
CA LEU A 71 6.32 -1.91 -26.34
C LEU A 71 4.81 -1.65 -26.26
N CYS A 72 4.07 -2.47 -25.51
CA CYS A 72 2.63 -2.32 -25.30
C CYS A 72 2.25 -1.23 -24.28
N ARG A 73 3.21 -0.41 -23.82
CA ARG A 73 2.98 0.67 -22.84
C ARG A 73 2.19 0.22 -21.60
N MET A 74 2.36 -1.03 -21.18
CA MET A 74 1.64 -1.55 -20.01
C MET A 74 2.06 -0.77 -18.77
N LYS A 75 1.22 -0.70 -17.73
CA LYS A 75 1.63 -0.12 -16.44
C LYS A 75 2.58 -1.06 -15.70
N ASN A 76 3.53 -0.48 -14.95
CA ASN A 76 4.40 -1.26 -14.05
C ASN A 76 3.52 -1.91 -12.96
N LYS A 77 3.80 -3.15 -12.58
CA LYS A 77 3.08 -3.81 -11.47
C LYS A 77 3.80 -3.51 -10.17
N ALA A 78 3.06 -3.10 -9.13
CA ALA A 78 3.61 -2.83 -7.80
C ALA A 78 2.96 -3.75 -6.75
N VAL A 79 3.77 -4.25 -5.82
CA VAL A 79 3.36 -5.19 -4.77
C VAL A 79 3.99 -4.74 -3.44
N PRO A 80 3.21 -4.67 -2.35
CA PRO A 80 3.79 -4.53 -1.02
C PRO A 80 4.43 -5.86 -0.62
N VAL A 81 5.69 -5.84 -0.18
CA VAL A 81 6.43 -7.07 0.14
C VAL A 81 6.45 -7.29 1.64
N ASP A 82 7.07 -6.37 2.37
CA ASP A 82 7.23 -6.47 3.82
C ASP A 82 7.64 -5.13 4.43
N VAL A 83 7.79 -5.06 5.76
CA VAL A 83 8.40 -3.92 6.44
C VAL A 83 9.93 -3.97 6.34
N LEU A 84 10.56 -2.81 6.22
CA LEU A 84 12.01 -2.72 6.07
C LEU A 84 12.76 -3.34 7.26
N GLN A 85 12.25 -3.20 8.49
CA GLN A 85 12.87 -3.78 9.69
C GLN A 85 13.03 -5.30 9.59
N GLU A 86 12.00 -6.00 9.10
CA GLU A 86 12.02 -7.46 8.94
C GLU A 86 12.93 -7.91 7.79
N MET A 87 13.29 -6.99 6.90
CA MET A 87 14.27 -7.21 5.84
C MET A 87 15.71 -6.95 6.30
N ILE A 88 15.89 -6.24 7.42
CA ILE A 88 17.18 -5.96 8.03
C ILE A 88 17.54 -7.09 9.00
N ARG A 89 18.80 -7.54 9.04
CA ARG A 89 19.25 -8.57 9.99
C ARG A 89 19.11 -8.07 11.43
N SER A 90 18.65 -8.97 12.31
CA SER A 90 18.36 -8.82 13.74
C SER A 90 19.50 -8.25 14.60
N ASP A 91 20.71 -8.27 14.07
CA ASP A 91 21.95 -7.91 14.76
C ASP A 91 22.15 -6.38 14.81
N VAL A 92 21.25 -5.63 14.17
CA VAL A 92 21.27 -4.16 14.09
C VAL A 92 20.16 -3.61 14.98
N SER A 93 20.55 -2.81 15.97
CA SER A 93 19.63 -1.98 16.78
C SER A 93 19.09 -0.84 15.90
N ILE A 94 17.87 -1.02 15.40
CA ILE A 94 17.19 -0.08 14.48
C ILE A 94 16.55 1.12 15.23
N ASP A 95 16.61 1.12 16.56
CA ASP A 95 15.74 1.95 17.41
C ASP A 95 15.92 3.46 17.27
N GLU A 96 17.12 3.95 16.95
CA GLU A 96 17.35 5.40 16.89
C GLU A 96 17.05 6.04 15.54
N SER A 97 17.08 5.26 14.45
CA SER A 97 17.06 5.80 13.09
C SER A 97 15.68 5.88 12.46
N PHE A 98 14.70 5.17 13.00
CA PHE A 98 13.31 5.19 12.55
C PHE A 98 12.40 5.90 13.54
N LYS A 99 12.91 6.97 14.17
CA LYS A 99 12.10 7.83 15.01
C LYS A 99 10.92 8.37 14.19
N LEU A 100 9.72 8.12 14.69
CA LEU A 100 8.50 8.66 14.13
C LEU A 100 8.42 10.13 14.49
N THR A 101 8.05 10.97 13.53
CA THR A 101 7.60 12.32 13.88
C THR A 101 6.35 12.21 14.75
N HIS A 102 6.15 13.18 15.64
CA HIS A 102 4.87 13.31 16.34
C HIS A 102 3.71 13.35 15.33
N PRO A 103 2.60 12.66 15.61
CA PRO A 103 1.49 12.58 14.67
C PRO A 103 0.89 13.97 14.43
N VAL A 104 0.76 14.34 13.16
CA VAL A 104 0.05 15.56 12.76
C VAL A 104 -1.42 15.20 12.58
N LYS A 105 -2.30 15.76 13.42
CA LYS A 105 -3.75 15.55 13.32
C LYS A 105 -4.30 16.27 12.09
N ILE A 106 -5.11 15.55 11.31
CA ILE A 106 -5.84 16.10 10.18
C ILE A 106 -7.31 16.20 10.61
N ASN A 107 -7.80 17.44 10.77
CA ASN A 107 -9.13 17.71 11.32
C ASN A 107 -10.28 17.57 10.32
N THR A 108 -9.99 17.12 9.09
CA THR A 108 -10.98 16.97 8.03
C THR A 108 -11.53 15.55 8.03
N PRO A 109 -12.73 15.30 8.57
CA PRO A 109 -13.37 13.99 8.43
C PRO A 109 -13.75 13.76 6.96
N PHE A 110 -13.78 12.51 6.53
CA PHE A 110 -14.27 12.13 5.21
C PHE A 110 -15.54 11.31 5.34
N SER A 111 -16.59 11.72 4.65
CA SER A 111 -17.84 10.99 4.61
C SER A 111 -18.46 11.07 3.23
N ARG A 112 -18.78 9.91 2.66
CA ARG A 112 -19.48 9.82 1.38
C ARG A 112 -20.60 8.81 1.52
N VAL A 113 -21.80 9.23 1.16
CA VAL A 113 -22.95 8.35 1.03
C VAL A 113 -23.38 8.37 -0.42
N THR A 114 -23.51 7.19 -1.00
CA THR A 114 -23.92 7.05 -2.38
C THR A 114 -25.03 6.01 -2.47
N ALA A 115 -26.18 6.46 -2.94
CA ALA A 115 -27.31 5.60 -3.25
C ALA A 115 -27.48 5.52 -4.77
N LEU A 116 -27.68 4.31 -5.27
CA LEU A 116 -27.82 3.97 -6.68
C LEU A 116 -29.15 3.26 -6.88
N PHE A 117 -30.05 3.91 -7.59
CA PHE A 117 -31.35 3.38 -7.94
C PHE A 117 -31.26 2.77 -9.35
N GLY A 118 -31.26 1.44 -9.43
CA GLY A 118 -31.39 0.69 -10.68
C GLY A 118 -32.74 -0.01 -10.77
N THR A 119 -33.15 -0.39 -11.98
CA THR A 119 -34.48 -0.98 -12.27
C THR A 119 -34.79 -2.26 -11.50
N HIS A 120 -33.78 -3.02 -11.05
CA HIS A 120 -33.99 -4.32 -10.40
C HIS A 120 -33.27 -4.53 -9.07
N ASN A 121 -32.46 -3.59 -8.57
CA ASN A 121 -31.83 -3.71 -7.24
C ASN A 121 -31.35 -2.35 -6.73
N ARG A 122 -31.78 -1.98 -5.52
CA ARG A 122 -31.22 -0.83 -4.78
C ARG A 122 -29.78 -1.18 -4.39
N LYS A 123 -28.82 -0.34 -4.76
CA LYS A 123 -27.43 -0.46 -4.32
C LYS A 123 -27.06 0.82 -3.59
N ALA A 124 -26.39 0.72 -2.46
CA ALA A 124 -25.87 1.89 -1.78
C ALA A 124 -24.55 1.55 -1.10
N PHE A 125 -23.73 2.55 -0.88
CA PHE A 125 -22.65 2.43 0.09
C PHE A 125 -22.50 3.72 0.88
N ALA A 126 -22.00 3.58 2.09
CA ALA A 126 -21.67 4.69 2.96
C ALA A 126 -20.26 4.46 3.52
N ILE A 127 -19.40 5.46 3.37
CA ILE A 127 -18.07 5.49 3.95
C ILE A 127 -17.96 6.65 4.92
N HIS A 128 -17.37 6.38 6.08
CA HIS A 128 -17.11 7.35 7.14
C HIS A 128 -15.71 7.10 7.68
N ILE A 129 -14.87 8.13 7.64
CA ILE A 129 -13.47 8.09 8.05
C ILE A 129 -13.19 9.30 8.95
N THR A 130 -12.73 9.04 10.17
CA THR A 130 -12.45 10.08 11.17
C THR A 130 -11.20 9.77 11.97
N GLY A 131 -10.75 10.77 12.73
CA GLY A 131 -9.52 10.68 13.52
C GLY A 131 -8.31 10.50 12.60
N LEU A 132 -8.13 11.40 11.65
CA LEU A 132 -7.02 11.27 10.73
C LEU A 132 -5.73 11.75 11.38
N SER A 133 -4.65 10.98 11.22
CA SER A 133 -3.33 11.34 11.70
C SER A 133 -2.25 10.95 10.70
N GLN A 134 -1.36 11.91 10.41
CA GLN A 134 -0.22 11.70 9.54
C GLN A 134 1.02 11.39 10.37
N TYR A 135 1.76 10.38 9.92
CA TYR A 135 3.08 10.03 10.44
C TYR A 135 4.08 10.10 9.30
N GLN A 136 5.30 10.47 9.66
CA GLN A 136 6.43 10.57 8.74
C GLN A 136 7.68 10.00 9.43
N LEU A 137 8.57 9.41 8.63
CA LEU A 137 9.91 9.05 9.09
C LEU A 137 10.74 10.32 9.28
N HIS A 138 11.29 10.49 10.49
CA HIS A 138 12.12 11.64 10.82
C HIS A 138 13.47 11.61 10.10
N HIS A 139 14.03 10.41 9.93
CA HIS A 139 15.26 10.17 9.18
C HIS A 139 15.05 9.05 8.19
N LEU A 140 15.57 9.24 6.97
CA LEU A 140 15.64 8.18 5.99
C LEU A 140 16.92 7.38 6.22
N PRO A 141 16.97 6.10 5.82
CA PRO A 141 18.10 5.24 6.14
C PRO A 141 19.46 5.71 5.62
N GLN A 142 19.52 6.72 4.75
CA GLN A 142 20.77 7.30 4.28
C GLN A 142 21.52 8.13 5.32
N ASP A 143 20.83 8.73 6.29
CA ASP A 143 21.52 9.40 7.42
C ASP A 143 22.30 8.38 8.27
N ILE A 144 21.98 7.09 8.14
CA ILE A 144 22.62 5.94 8.79
C ILE A 144 23.76 5.37 7.93
N MET A 145 23.83 5.68 6.63
CA MET A 145 24.77 5.04 5.71
C MET A 145 26.23 5.46 5.89
N VAL A 146 26.48 6.55 6.62
CA VAL A 146 27.84 7.06 6.84
C VAL A 146 28.63 6.17 7.80
N ASP A 147 27.99 5.36 8.65
CA ASP A 147 28.67 4.55 9.68
C ASP A 147 28.46 3.02 9.57
N VAL A 148 27.61 2.53 8.67
CA VAL A 148 27.07 1.16 8.75
C VAL A 148 27.30 0.35 7.45
N THR A 149 28.46 0.54 6.83
CA THR A 149 28.81 0.04 5.49
C THR A 149 28.74 -1.49 5.29
N PRO A 150 29.06 -2.36 6.27
CA PRO A 150 28.94 -3.82 6.09
C PRO A 150 27.50 -4.35 6.19
N TYR A 151 26.66 -3.71 7.02
CA TYR A 151 25.38 -4.29 7.42
C TYR A 151 24.27 -4.00 6.41
N PHE A 152 24.29 -2.81 5.81
CA PHE A 152 23.34 -2.45 4.75
C PHE A 152 23.50 -3.34 3.50
N GLN A 153 24.73 -3.79 3.24
CA GLN A 153 25.05 -4.77 2.22
C GLN A 153 24.30 -6.11 2.44
N CYS A 154 24.10 -6.53 3.70
CA CYS A 154 23.36 -7.74 4.04
C CYS A 154 21.84 -7.59 3.85
N VAL A 155 21.27 -6.43 4.21
CA VAL A 155 19.83 -6.13 4.08
C VAL A 155 19.38 -6.31 2.63
N VAL A 156 20.09 -5.68 1.70
CA VAL A 156 19.69 -5.72 0.30
C VAL A 156 20.11 -7.05 -0.36
N THR A 157 21.13 -7.75 0.15
CA THR A 157 21.41 -9.15 -0.29
C THR A 157 20.29 -10.08 0.14
N TRP A 158 19.68 -9.86 1.32
CA TRP A 158 18.55 -10.65 1.81
C TRP A 158 17.23 -10.26 1.15
N ILE A 159 17.02 -8.98 0.87
CA ILE A 159 15.95 -8.50 -0.02
C ILE A 159 16.16 -9.16 -1.37
N GLN A 160 17.32 -9.03 -2.02
CA GLN A 160 17.61 -9.68 -3.29
C GLN A 160 17.41 -11.19 -3.23
N TYR A 161 17.78 -11.87 -2.14
CA TYR A 161 17.58 -13.31 -1.94
C TYR A 161 16.11 -13.69 -1.79
N LYS A 162 15.34 -12.98 -0.94
CA LYS A 162 13.89 -13.16 -0.86
C LYS A 162 13.25 -12.81 -2.20
N CYS A 163 13.72 -11.78 -2.88
CA CYS A 163 13.21 -11.36 -4.18
C CYS A 163 13.54 -12.38 -5.27
N THR A 164 14.73 -12.94 -5.34
CA THR A 164 15.03 -13.99 -6.32
C THR A 164 14.30 -15.28 -5.97
N ARG A 165 14.21 -15.67 -4.70
CA ARG A 165 13.55 -16.92 -4.29
C ARG A 165 12.02 -16.87 -4.36
N TYR A 166 11.41 -15.72 -4.10
CA TYR A 166 9.95 -15.57 -4.05
C TYR A 166 9.37 -14.81 -5.25
N PHE A 167 10.21 -14.11 -6.00
CA PHE A 167 9.80 -13.12 -7.00
C PHE A 167 10.79 -13.08 -8.19
N ASP A 168 11.01 -14.19 -8.90
CA ASP A 168 11.97 -14.32 -10.02
C ASP A 168 11.93 -13.15 -11.05
N ASP A 169 10.78 -12.48 -11.20
CA ASP A 169 10.59 -11.33 -12.10
C ASP A 169 10.91 -9.94 -11.50
N PHE A 170 11.34 -9.88 -10.25
CA PHE A 170 11.59 -8.65 -9.49
C PHE A 170 13.10 -8.42 -9.29
N HIS A 171 13.88 -8.55 -10.37
CA HIS A 171 15.19 -7.91 -10.45
C HIS A 171 15.01 -6.40 -10.54
N THR A 172 14.96 -5.74 -9.40
CA THR A 172 14.76 -4.30 -9.30
C THR A 172 16.09 -3.59 -9.01
N LYS A 173 16.38 -2.55 -9.78
CA LYS A 173 17.47 -1.61 -9.47
C LYS A 173 17.02 -0.56 -8.45
N GLU A 174 15.80 -0.68 -7.96
CA GLU A 174 15.10 0.37 -7.24
C GLU A 174 14.07 -0.26 -6.30
N ILE A 175 14.02 0.20 -5.05
CA ILE A 175 12.93 -0.11 -4.13
C ILE A 175 12.20 1.17 -3.76
N TYR A 176 10.98 1.03 -3.29
CA TYR A 176 10.17 2.14 -2.81
C TYR A 176 9.85 1.88 -1.36
N ILE A 177 10.11 2.84 -0.48
CA ILE A 177 9.78 2.75 0.94
C ILE A 177 8.64 3.72 1.22
N ILE A 178 7.69 3.29 2.04
CA ILE A 178 6.62 4.14 2.55
C ILE A 178 7.20 5.02 3.66
N THR A 179 7.30 6.32 3.38
CA THR A 179 7.97 7.30 4.26
C THR A 179 7.01 8.25 4.95
N LYS A 180 5.76 8.32 4.46
CA LYS A 180 4.65 8.98 5.13
C LYS A 180 3.38 8.14 5.00
N VAL A 181 2.56 8.14 6.05
CA VAL A 181 1.28 7.44 6.09
C VAL A 181 0.24 8.31 6.78
N ILE A 182 -0.97 8.37 6.23
CA ILE A 182 -2.14 8.87 6.92
C ILE A 182 -2.94 7.67 7.40
N TYR A 183 -3.21 7.62 8.70
CA TYR A 183 -4.10 6.65 9.33
C TYR A 183 -5.44 7.26 9.63
N ALA A 184 -6.45 6.41 9.67
CA ALA A 184 -7.75 6.70 10.23
C ALA A 184 -7.95 5.93 11.54
N GLU A 185 -8.29 6.62 12.63
CA GLU A 185 -8.66 5.97 13.90
C GLU A 185 -10.01 5.23 13.80
N ASP A 186 -10.99 5.77 13.06
CA ASP A 186 -12.27 5.09 12.80
C ASP A 186 -12.56 5.10 11.30
N PHE A 187 -12.58 3.90 10.72
CA PHE A 187 -12.95 3.64 9.33
C PHE A 187 -14.17 2.75 9.27
N ARG A 188 -15.20 3.17 8.53
CA ARG A 188 -16.41 2.37 8.30
C ARG A 188 -16.80 2.46 6.85
N LEU A 189 -16.92 1.31 6.19
CA LEU A 189 -17.50 1.19 4.87
C LEU A 189 -18.63 0.17 4.92
N ARG A 190 -19.86 0.63 4.67
CA ARG A 190 -21.05 -0.21 4.54
C ARG A 190 -21.45 -0.27 3.08
N VAL A 191 -21.69 -1.46 2.57
CA VAL A 191 -22.22 -1.69 1.21
C VAL A 191 -23.53 -2.43 1.33
N ILE A 192 -24.55 -1.98 0.61
CA ILE A 192 -25.91 -2.51 0.60
C ILE A 192 -26.28 -2.85 -0.85
N VAL A 193 -26.80 -4.06 -1.08
CA VAL A 193 -27.29 -4.52 -2.39
C VAL A 193 -28.58 -5.32 -2.16
N GLY A 194 -29.71 -4.75 -2.58
CA GLY A 194 -31.04 -5.29 -2.27
C GLY A 194 -31.27 -5.31 -0.76
N ASN A 195 -31.53 -6.49 -0.21
CA ASN A 195 -31.70 -6.72 1.24
C ASN A 195 -30.39 -7.14 1.94
N ASN A 196 -29.32 -7.37 1.18
CA ASN A 196 -28.04 -7.80 1.73
C ASN A 196 -27.17 -6.58 2.05
N PHE A 197 -26.36 -6.68 3.10
CA PHE A 197 -25.35 -5.68 3.40
C PHE A 197 -24.04 -6.35 3.83
N LYS A 198 -22.94 -5.60 3.71
CA LYS A 198 -21.63 -5.97 4.22
C LYS A 198 -20.96 -4.74 4.80
N ASP A 199 -20.45 -4.89 6.02
CA ASP A 199 -19.65 -3.88 6.69
C ASP A 199 -18.17 -4.25 6.65
N PHE A 200 -17.34 -3.27 6.34
CA PHE A 200 -15.90 -3.29 6.59
C PHE A 200 -15.59 -2.24 7.64
N ARG A 201 -15.24 -2.71 8.83
CA ARG A 201 -14.89 -1.89 9.99
C ARG A 201 -13.70 -2.53 10.70
N PRO A 202 -12.47 -2.12 10.39
CA PRO A 202 -11.30 -2.60 11.11
C PRO A 202 -11.43 -2.23 12.60
N ARG A 203 -10.88 -3.08 13.47
CA ARG A 203 -10.89 -2.88 14.92
C ARG A 203 -9.74 -1.99 15.42
N TYR A 204 -8.82 -1.67 14.53
CA TYR A 204 -7.61 -0.91 14.77
C TYR A 204 -7.53 0.22 13.75
N ARG A 205 -6.70 1.23 14.03
CA ARG A 205 -6.41 2.28 13.06
C ARG A 205 -5.87 1.66 11.78
N ILE A 206 -6.31 2.13 10.63
CA ILE A 206 -5.79 1.63 9.35
C ILE A 206 -5.14 2.75 8.57
N PRO A 207 -4.07 2.47 7.82
CA PRO A 207 -3.59 3.42 6.83
C PRO A 207 -4.69 3.63 5.77
N ILE A 208 -4.76 4.82 5.19
CA ILE A 208 -5.72 5.17 4.13
C ILE A 208 -5.05 5.80 2.90
N GLY A 209 -3.84 6.33 3.10
CA GLY A 209 -2.98 6.79 2.03
C GLY A 209 -1.53 6.89 2.50
N PHE A 210 -0.60 6.86 1.55
CA PHE A 210 0.83 6.84 1.84
C PHE A 210 1.64 7.58 0.78
N GLN A 211 2.84 8.03 1.15
CA GLN A 211 3.84 8.58 0.25
C GLN A 211 4.99 7.59 0.10
N LEU A 212 5.50 7.46 -1.12
CA LEU A 212 6.68 6.66 -1.41
C LEU A 212 7.91 7.54 -1.55
N THR A 213 9.04 7.03 -1.08
CA THR A 213 10.37 7.50 -1.47
C THR A 213 11.04 6.40 -2.26
N LYS A 214 11.59 6.77 -3.41
CA LYS A 214 12.28 5.86 -4.31
C LYS A 214 13.77 5.82 -3.95
N PHE A 215 14.31 4.61 -3.84
CA PHE A 215 15.71 4.36 -3.52
C PHE A 215 16.35 3.55 -4.64
N LYS A 216 17.53 3.96 -5.10
CA LYS A 216 18.33 3.14 -6.02
C LYS A 216 19.00 2.00 -5.26
N ILE A 217 19.11 0.84 -5.89
CA ILE A 217 19.96 -0.26 -5.43
C ILE A 217 21.26 -0.19 -6.25
N LEU A 218 22.36 0.04 -5.57
CA LEU A 218 23.71 0.10 -6.13
C LEU A 218 24.37 -1.29 -6.15
N TYR A 219 25.58 -1.35 -6.72
CA TYR A 219 26.43 -2.54 -6.69
C TYR A 219 26.63 -3.02 -5.24
N ARG A 220 26.73 -4.34 -5.05
CA ARG A 220 26.76 -5.01 -3.74
C ARG A 220 25.51 -4.81 -2.88
N ALA A 221 24.39 -4.40 -3.47
CA ALA A 221 23.15 -4.31 -2.70
C ALA A 221 23.28 -3.21 -1.61
N LEU A 222 23.74 -2.03 -2.02
CA LEU A 222 23.69 -0.83 -1.18
C LEU A 222 22.50 0.03 -1.61
N ILE A 223 21.86 0.71 -0.68
CA ILE A 223 20.84 1.71 -1.01
C ILE A 223 21.58 2.98 -1.44
N GLY A 224 21.47 3.36 -2.71
CA GLY A 224 21.98 4.64 -3.21
C GLY A 224 20.95 5.74 -3.04
N ASP A 225 21.22 6.89 -3.67
CA ASP A 225 20.41 8.11 -3.68
C ASP A 225 18.90 7.85 -3.65
N HIS A 226 18.22 8.70 -2.90
CA HIS A 226 16.78 8.66 -2.77
C HIS A 226 16.15 9.93 -3.30
N GLN A 227 14.92 9.80 -3.79
CA GLN A 227 14.11 10.93 -4.20
C GLN A 227 12.67 10.68 -3.74
N PRO A 228 12.02 11.66 -3.10
CA PRO A 228 10.59 11.61 -2.90
C PRO A 228 9.89 11.34 -4.23
N VAL A 229 8.86 10.52 -4.18
CA VAL A 229 7.96 10.39 -5.32
C VAL A 229 7.03 11.60 -5.29
N GLU A 230 7.33 12.58 -6.12
CA GLU A 230 6.51 13.78 -6.29
C GLU A 230 5.54 13.61 -7.47
N GLU A 231 5.84 12.77 -8.46
CA GLU A 231 4.87 12.54 -9.53
C GLU A 231 3.81 11.52 -9.14
N LYS A 232 2.58 11.71 -9.62
CA LYS A 232 1.49 10.74 -9.44
C LYS A 232 1.86 9.43 -10.14
N ILE A 233 2.39 8.47 -9.39
CA ILE A 233 2.79 7.21 -9.99
C ILE A 233 1.57 6.41 -10.42
N HIS A 234 1.58 5.98 -11.69
CA HIS A 234 0.58 5.08 -12.25
C HIS A 234 1.04 3.62 -12.22
N PHE A 235 1.12 3.05 -11.01
CA PHE A 235 1.29 1.61 -10.86
C PHE A 235 -0.02 0.84 -11.09
N ARG A 236 0.11 -0.37 -11.62
CA ARG A 236 -0.90 -1.41 -11.48
C ARG A 236 -0.63 -2.16 -10.19
N TRP A 237 -1.34 -1.81 -9.14
CA TRP A 237 -1.24 -2.50 -7.86
C TRP A 237 -1.71 -3.95 -7.97
N VAL A 238 -0.98 -4.86 -7.32
CA VAL A 238 -1.28 -6.28 -7.28
C VAL A 238 -1.31 -6.73 -5.82
N LYS A 239 -2.32 -7.51 -5.47
CA LYS A 239 -2.48 -8.11 -4.13
C LYS A 239 -1.34 -9.06 -3.81
N PHE A 240 -0.86 -9.04 -2.57
CA PHE A 240 0.19 -9.96 -2.12
C PHE A 240 -0.25 -11.43 -2.20
N ALA A 241 -1.50 -11.75 -1.83
CA ALA A 241 -1.99 -13.14 -1.89
C ALA A 241 -2.07 -13.72 -3.32
N LYS A 242 -2.07 -12.86 -4.35
CA LYS A 242 -2.09 -13.28 -5.77
C LYS A 242 -0.70 -13.50 -6.35
N THR A 243 0.35 -13.10 -5.63
CA THR A 243 1.71 -13.57 -5.87
C THR A 243 1.88 -14.89 -5.11
N ILE A 244 1.28 -15.96 -5.63
CA ILE A 244 1.53 -17.32 -5.12
C ILE A 244 3.03 -17.56 -5.27
N LEU A 245 3.69 -17.66 -4.11
CA LEU A 245 5.05 -18.16 -3.97
C LEU A 245 5.09 -19.57 -4.60
N PRO A 246 6.12 -19.96 -5.36
CA PRO A 246 6.34 -21.37 -5.62
C PRO A 246 6.36 -22.06 -4.26
N THR A 247 5.37 -22.92 -4.00
CA THR A 247 5.24 -23.68 -2.76
C THR A 247 6.59 -24.33 -2.52
N THR A 248 7.33 -23.85 -1.52
CA THR A 248 8.53 -24.55 -1.09
C THR A 248 7.99 -25.84 -0.49
N ILE A 249 8.09 -26.93 -1.25
CA ILE A 249 8.04 -28.27 -0.69
C ILE A 249 9.17 -28.27 0.33
N LEU A 250 8.83 -28.13 1.60
CA LEU A 250 9.70 -28.53 2.69
C LEU A 250 9.85 -30.03 2.49
N VAL A 251 10.90 -30.41 1.78
CA VAL A 251 11.38 -31.79 1.86
C VAL A 251 11.96 -31.89 3.27
N ASP A 252 11.16 -32.44 4.18
CA ASP A 252 11.67 -33.05 5.39
C ASP A 252 12.79 -34.01 5.00
N ARG A 253 14.03 -33.60 5.26
CA ARG A 253 15.15 -34.51 5.44
C ARG A 253 15.53 -34.52 6.92
N GLU A 254 14.52 -34.65 7.77
CA GLU A 254 14.65 -35.45 8.98
C GLU A 254 14.12 -36.85 8.63
N ASN A 255 15.04 -37.75 8.27
CA ASN A 255 14.93 -39.22 8.28
C ASN A 255 15.75 -39.83 7.14
N SER A 256 17.07 -39.84 7.32
CA SER A 256 17.93 -40.90 6.78
C SER A 256 19.11 -41.04 7.73
N LYS A 257 18.92 -41.93 8.71
CA LYS A 257 20.02 -42.62 9.38
C LYS A 257 20.78 -43.46 8.35
#